data_AF-A0A009HM92-F1
#
_entry.id   AF-A0A009HM92-F1
#
_cell.length_a   1.000
_cell.length_b   1.000
_cell.length_c   1.000
_cell.angle_alpha   90.00
_cell.angle_beta   90.00
_cell.angle_gamma   90.00
#
_symmetry.space_group_name_H-M   'P 1'
#
loop_
_entity.id
_entity.type
_entity.pdbx_description
1 polymer ?
#
loop_
_entity_poly.entity_id
_entity_poly.type
_entity_poly.pdbx_seq_one_letter_code
_entity_poly.pdbx_strand_id
1 'polypeptide(L)' 'MINPDECIDCALCEPECPANAIFSEDELPEGQEVFIELNAELSQKWPNITQIGEQPADREEWNGKPDKLQYLEK' A
#
# COMPACT_ATOMS: atom_id res chain seq x y z
N MET A 1 4.16 -4.40 1.41
CA MET A 1 4.63 -3.47 0.37
C MET A 1 4.55 -4.17 -0.97
N ILE A 2 4.19 -3.45 -2.04
CA ILE A 2 4.28 -3.98 -3.40
C ILE A 2 5.71 -3.72 -3.87
N ASN A 3 6.40 -4.77 -4.32
CA ASN A 3 7.74 -4.65 -4.89
C ASN A 3 7.63 -4.36 -6.40
N PRO A 4 8.10 -3.22 -6.91
CA PRO A 4 7.95 -2.88 -8.32
C PRO A 4 8.73 -3.82 -9.26
N ASP A 5 9.82 -4.44 -8.80
CA ASP A 5 10.62 -5.37 -9.62
C ASP A 5 9.94 -6.76 -9.77
N GLU A 6 9.01 -7.09 -8.87
CA GLU A 6 8.28 -8.37 -8.85
C GLU A 6 6.81 -8.23 -9.27
N CYS A 7 6.25 -7.02 -9.18
CA CYS A 7 4.91 -6.73 -9.67
C CYS A 7 4.85 -6.97 -11.19
N ILE A 8 3.76 -7.57 -11.64
CA ILE A 8 3.53 -7.88 -13.05
C ILE A 8 2.28 -7.17 -13.60
N ASP A 9 1.80 -6.15 -12.88
CA ASP A 9 0.68 -5.29 -13.27
C ASP A 9 -0.61 -6.07 -13.62
N CYS A 10 -0.90 -7.14 -12.87
CA CYS A 10 -2.07 -7.96 -13.12
C CYS A 10 -3.39 -7.36 -12.61
N ALA A 11 -3.33 -6.24 -11.88
CA ALA A 11 -4.47 -5.51 -11.29
C ALA A 11 -5.40 -6.31 -10.35
N LEU A 12 -5.04 -7.55 -9.96
CA LEU A 12 -5.91 -8.39 -9.13
C LEU A 12 -6.03 -7.92 -7.68
N CYS A 13 -5.04 -7.19 -7.16
CA CYS A 13 -5.05 -6.73 -5.77
C CYS A 13 -5.82 -5.44 -5.55
N GLU A 14 -6.00 -4.63 -6.60
CA GLU A 14 -6.70 -3.35 -6.53
C GLU A 14 -8.15 -3.47 -6.02
N PRO A 15 -9.04 -4.29 -6.62
CA PRO A 15 -10.42 -4.42 -6.15
C PRO A 15 -10.54 -5.14 -4.80
N GLU A 16 -9.50 -5.85 -4.36
CA GLU A 16 -9.52 -6.63 -3.13
C GLU A 16 -9.20 -5.79 -1.89
N CYS A 17 -8.63 -4.59 -2.06
CA CYS A 17 -8.28 -3.71 -0.95
C CYS A 17 -9.51 -2.95 -0.43
N PRO A 18 -10.02 -3.22 0.80
CA PRO A 18 -11.22 -2.55 1.31
C PRO A 18 -11.02 -1.05 1.58
N ALA A 19 -9.77 -0.59 1.66
CA ALA A 19 -9.42 0.81 1.83
C ALA A 19 -9.28 1.56 0.48
N ASN A 20 -9.42 0.87 -0.66
CA ASN A 20 -9.19 1.40 -2.01
C ASN A 20 -7.86 2.17 -2.10
N ALA A 21 -6.80 1.58 -1.53
CA ALA A 21 -5.49 2.23 -1.34
C ALA A 21 -4.39 1.66 -2.26
N ILE A 22 -4.76 0.79 -3.20
CA ILE A 22 -3.86 0.24 -4.22
C ILE A 22 -4.23 0.89 -5.53
N PHE A 23 -3.23 1.37 -6.26
CA PHE A 23 -3.38 2.03 -7.55
C PHE A 23 -2.29 1.52 -8.49
N SER A 24 -2.57 1.54 -9.79
CA SER A 24 -1.50 1.54 -10.79
C SER A 24 -0.63 2.78 -10.60
N GLU A 25 0.67 2.68 -10.89
CA GLU A 25 1.61 3.80 -10.80
C GLU A 25 1.13 4.99 -11.66
N ASP A 26 0.57 4.72 -12.84
CA ASP A 26 0.06 5.72 -13.78
C ASP A 26 -1.29 6.34 -13.37
N GLU A 27 -1.97 5.75 -12.38
CA GLU A 27 -3.32 6.14 -11.94
C GLU A 27 -3.34 6.65 -10.49
N LEU A 28 -2.17 6.97 -9.95
CA LEU A 28 -2.05 7.52 -8.60
C LEU A 28 -2.81 8.85 -8.47
N PRO A 29 -3.56 9.04 -7.38
CA PRO A 29 -4.12 10.34 -7.06
C PRO A 29 -3.03 11.41 -6.90
N GLU A 30 -3.30 12.63 -7.37
CA GLU A 30 -2.37 13.77 -7.26
C GLU A 30 -1.93 13.98 -5.80
N GLY A 31 -0.62 14.15 -5.60
CA GLY A 31 -0.01 14.34 -4.28
C GLY A 31 0.34 13.04 -3.54
N GLN A 32 0.13 11.86 -4.14
CA GLN A 32 0.51 10.57 -3.57
C GLN A 32 1.73 9.93 -4.24
N GLU A 33 2.44 10.66 -5.09
CA GLU A 33 3.60 10.17 -5.86
C GLU A 33 4.75 9.71 -4.95
N VAL A 34 4.83 10.25 -3.73
CA VAL A 34 5.80 9.82 -2.70
C VAL A 34 5.70 8.32 -2.36
N PHE A 35 4.54 7.70 -2.55
CA PHE A 35 4.34 6.29 -2.25
C PHE A 35 5.01 5.35 -3.27
N ILE A 36 5.40 5.83 -4.46
CA ILE A 36 6.13 5.02 -5.45
C ILE A 36 7.51 4.67 -4.89
N GLU A 37 8.31 5.70 -4.57
CA GLU A 37 9.66 5.51 -4.02
C GLU A 37 9.62 4.78 -2.66
N LEU A 38 8.61 5.08 -1.84
CA LEU A 38 8.44 4.41 -0.55
C LEU A 38 8.16 2.90 -0.69
N ASN A 39 7.37 2.50 -1.69
CA ASN A 39 7.14 1.08 -1.99
C ASN A 39 8.41 0.40 -2.47
N ALA A 40 9.16 1.04 -3.37
CA ALA A 40 10.46 0.54 -3.82
C ALA A 40 11.44 0.39 -2.65
N GLU A 41 11.53 1.38 -1.75
CA GLU A 41 12.47 1.35 -0.61
C GLU A 41 12.10 0.28 0.42
N LEU A 42 10.84 0.24 0.86
CA LEU A 42 10.42 -0.61 1.98
C LEU A 42 10.21 -2.06 1.56
N SER A 43 9.87 -2.34 0.30
CA SER A 43 9.78 -3.72 -0.19
C SER A 43 11.11 -4.47 -0.14
N GLN A 44 12.24 -3.76 -0.21
CA GLN A 44 13.58 -4.33 -0.09
C GLN A 44 14.01 -4.58 1.37
N LYS A 45 13.32 -3.96 2.34
CA LYS A 45 13.68 -4.00 3.77
C LYS A 45 12.76 -4.89 4.60
N TRP A 46 11.47 -4.86 4.31
CA TRP A 46 10.46 -5.58 5.08
C TRP A 46 10.37 -7.04 4.67
N PRO A 47 9.98 -7.94 5.60
CA PRO A 47 9.77 -9.34 5.28
C PRO A 47 8.60 -9.53 4.32
N ASN A 48 8.67 -10.57 3.50
CA ASN A 48 7.59 -10.92 2.57
C ASN A 48 6.37 -11.50 3.32
N ILE A 49 5.18 -11.00 2.99
CA ILE A 49 3.89 -11.45 3.55
C ILE A 49 3.11 -12.16 2.43
N THR A 50 2.88 -13.47 2.57
CA THR A 50 2.17 -14.30 1.58
C THR A 50 0.81 -14.82 2.07
N GLN A 51 0.43 -14.50 3.31
CA GLN A 51 -0.81 -14.95 3.93
C GLN A 51 -1.46 -13.77 4.65
N ILE A 52 -2.79 -13.74 4.68
CA ILE A 52 -3.55 -12.71 5.40
C ILE A 52 -3.29 -12.87 6.89
N GLY A 53 -2.78 -11.81 7.53
CA GLY A 53 -2.51 -11.74 8.96
C GLY A 53 -3.66 -11.13 9.76
N GLU A 54 -3.39 -10.86 11.04
CA GLU A 54 -4.29 -10.08 11.89
C GLU A 54 -4.38 -8.64 11.39
N GLN A 55 -5.61 -8.12 11.32
CA GLN A 55 -5.86 -6.76 10.89
C GLN A 55 -5.99 -5.85 12.12
N PRO A 56 -5.57 -4.57 12.03
CA PRO A 56 -5.73 -3.62 13.12
C PRO A 56 -7.19 -3.52 13.58
N ALA A 57 -7.43 -3.56 14.89
CA ALA A 57 -8.77 -3.52 15.47
C ALA A 57 -9.51 -2.20 15.16
N ASP A 58 -8.75 -1.13 14.95
CA ASP A 58 -9.21 0.22 14.62
C ASP A 58 -9.21 0.52 13.10
N ARG A 59 -9.03 -0.50 12.23
CA ARG A 59 -8.94 -0.31 10.77
C ARG A 59 -10.10 0.52 10.18
N GLU A 60 -11.32 0.33 10.69
CA GLU A 60 -12.51 1.02 10.20
C GLU A 60 -12.49 2.51 10.56
N GLU A 61 -11.91 2.85 11.72
CA GLU A 61 -11.75 4.25 12.13
C GLU A 61 -10.72 4.98 11.25
N TRP A 62 -9.68 4.27 10.81
CA TRP A 62 -8.63 4.83 9.97
C TRP A 62 -8.91 4.79 8.47
N ASN A 63 -9.94 4.06 8.04
CA ASN A 63 -10.31 4.02 6.63
C ASN A 63 -10.82 5.41 6.17
N GLY A 64 -10.28 5.91 5.06
CA GLY A 64 -10.62 7.24 4.53
C GLY A 64 -10.03 8.47 5.26
N LYS A 65 -9.34 8.32 6.40
CA LYS A 65 -8.64 9.45 7.03
C LYS A 65 -7.46 9.92 6.13
N PRO A 66 -7.32 11.23 5.87
CA PRO A 66 -6.21 11.77 5.08
C PRO A 66 -4.90 11.81 5.87
N ASP A 67 -3.80 12.12 5.19
CA ASP A 67 -2.49 12.46 5.78
C ASP A 67 -1.92 11.41 6.75
N LYS A 68 -2.19 10.13 6.49
CA LYS A 68 -1.75 9.02 7.35
C LYS A 68 -0.27 8.71 7.27
N LEU A 69 0.45 9.24 6.29
CA LEU A 69 1.88 8.99 6.08
C LEU A 69 2.73 9.31 7.33
N GLN A 70 2.34 10.32 8.10
CA GLN A 70 3.04 10.71 9.34
C GLN A 70 3.03 9.63 10.44
N TYR A 71 2.11 8.66 10.36
CA TYR A 71 1.97 7.57 11.31
C TYR A 71 2.65 6.27 10.84
N LEU A 72 3.37 6.30 9.71
CA LEU A 72 4.08 5.14 9.19
C LEU A 72 5.24 4.74 10.12
N GLU A 73 5.20 3.50 10.61
CA GLU A 73 6.29 2.87 11.35
C GLU A 73 7.18 2.08 10.37
N LYS A 74 8.51 2.24 10.46
CA LYS A 74 9.50 1.63 9.56
C LYS A 74 10.23 0.46 10.20
#